data_AF-A0A3M1I9R9-F1
#
_entry.id   AF-A0A3M1I9R9-F1
#
_cell.length_a   1.000
_cell.length_b   1.000
_cell.length_c   1.000
_cell.angle_alpha   90.00
_cell.angle_beta   90.00
_cell.angle_gamma   90.00
#
_symmetry.space_group_name_H-M   'P 1'
#
loop_
_entity.id
_entity.type
_entity.pdbx_description
1 polymer ?
#
loop_
_entity_poly.entity_id
_entity_poly.type
_entity_poly.pdbx_seq_one_letter_code
_entity_poly.pdbx_strand_id
1 'polypeptide(L)'
;MSAESHLEATLPPPEKIAEGEWHALDVQAVLRHLEVQEGGLTSEQVARRLQHYGPNELREAPRPTFWQMLWEQLNNFVVWLLIAASLVSALLGDYLEAS
;
A
#
# COMPACT_ATOMS: atom_id res chain seq x y z
N MET A 1 4.50 45.62 0.00
CA MET A 1 4.19 44.32 -0.63
C MET A 1 5.18 43.31 -0.09
N SER A 2 4.88 42.73 1.08
CA SER A 2 4.29 41.38 1.20
C SER A 2 5.37 40.33 0.89
N ALA A 3 6.27 40.02 1.83
CA ALA A 3 6.07 39.12 2.97
C ALA A 3 5.53 37.75 2.56
N GLU A 4 6.25 37.04 1.69
CA GLU A 4 6.09 35.60 1.46
C GLU A 4 7.15 34.83 2.24
N SER A 5 7.20 35.03 3.56
CA SER A 5 7.98 34.18 4.48
C SER A 5 7.12 33.02 4.98
N HIS A 6 6.53 32.27 4.04
CA HIS A 6 5.97 30.97 4.35
C HIS A 6 7.15 30.01 4.57
N LEU A 7 7.65 29.97 5.82
CA LEU A 7 8.44 28.87 6.35
C LEU A 7 7.56 27.63 6.30
N GLU A 8 7.56 26.95 5.16
CA GLU A 8 7.17 25.56 5.08
C GLU A 8 8.09 24.83 6.07
N ALA A 9 7.58 24.51 7.25
CA ALA A 9 8.29 23.80 8.30
C ALA A 9 8.44 22.32 7.92
N THR A 10 9.01 22.08 6.74
CA THR A 10 9.43 20.77 6.28
C THR A 10 10.61 20.38 7.17
N LEU A 11 10.43 19.32 7.97
CA LEU A 11 11.56 18.71 8.67
C LEU A 11 12.65 18.45 7.61
N PRO A 12 13.92 18.80 7.88
CA PRO A 12 14.99 18.46 6.97
C PRO A 12 14.91 16.94 6.73
N PRO A 13 14.99 16.48 5.47
CA PRO A 13 15.02 15.05 5.20
C PRO A 13 16.16 14.45 6.03
N PRO A 14 15.93 13.31 6.71
CA PRO A 14 16.95 12.69 7.54
C PRO A 14 18.23 12.54 6.71
N GLU A 15 19.36 12.99 7.28
CA GLU A 15 20.68 12.86 6.67
C GLU A 15 20.85 11.41 6.20
N LYS A 16 21.11 11.17 4.91
CA LYS A 16 21.09 9.81 4.37
C LYS A 16 22.19 8.97 5.04
N ILE A 17 21.79 8.12 5.98
CA ILE A 17 22.65 7.07 6.53
C ILE A 17 22.87 6.03 5.43
N ALA A 18 24.09 5.51 5.31
CA ALA A 18 24.37 4.46 4.33
C ALA A 18 23.46 3.24 4.59
N GLU A 19 22.98 2.61 3.51
CA GLU A 19 22.08 1.46 3.60
C GLU A 19 22.72 0.37 4.49
N GLY A 20 22.07 0.09 5.63
CA GLY A 20 22.53 -0.91 6.60
C GLY A 20 23.23 -0.37 7.84
N GLU A 21 23.54 0.92 7.96
CA GLU A 21 24.28 1.43 9.14
C GLU A 21 23.38 1.99 10.27
N TRP A 22 22.08 2.17 10.01
CA TRP A 22 21.14 2.76 10.98
C TRP A 22 21.09 2.03 12.33
N HIS A 23 21.27 0.70 12.32
CA HIS A 23 21.19 -0.14 13.52
C HIS A 23 22.52 -0.18 14.32
N ALA A 24 23.61 0.32 13.73
CA ALA A 24 24.94 0.34 14.32
C ALA A 24 25.29 1.71 14.94
N LEU A 25 24.40 2.70 14.81
CA LEU A 25 24.58 4.02 15.41
C LEU A 25 24.63 3.96 16.93
N ASP A 26 25.53 4.75 17.52
CA ASP A 26 25.52 4.99 18.96
C ASP A 26 24.27 5.80 19.37
N VAL A 27 23.88 5.70 20.65
CA VAL A 27 22.67 6.36 21.17
C VAL A 27 22.67 7.87 20.93
N GLN A 28 23.80 8.55 21.11
CA GLN A 28 23.89 10.00 20.91
C GLN A 28 23.81 10.38 19.43
N ALA A 29 24.34 9.54 18.53
CA ALA A 29 24.15 9.68 17.09
C ALA A 29 22.68 9.50 16.69
N VAL A 30 21.99 8.51 17.27
CA VAL A 30 20.53 8.30 17.04
C VAL A 30 19.72 9.52 17.50
N LEU A 31 19.99 10.03 18.70
CA LEU A 31 19.27 11.19 19.25
C LEU A 31 19.48 12.46 18.41
N ARG A 32 20.71 12.71 17.94
CA ARG A 32 21.01 13.80 17.01
C ARG A 32 20.30 13.60 15.67
N HIS A 33 20.41 12.41 15.10
CA HIS A 33 19.84 12.10 13.79
C HIS A 33 18.31 12.21 13.77
N LEU A 34 17.65 11.73 14.83
CA LEU A 34 16.21 11.82 14.98
C LEU A 34 15.73 13.15 15.59
N GLU A 35 16.63 14.10 15.87
CA GLU A 35 16.35 15.37 16.54
C GLU A 35 15.48 15.21 17.81
N VAL A 36 15.83 14.22 18.64
CA VAL A 36 15.11 13.84 19.86
C VAL A 36 16.03 14.02 21.06
N GLN A 37 15.47 14.46 22.19
CA GLN A 37 16.21 14.56 23.44
C GLN A 37 16.12 13.24 24.22
N GLU A 38 16.98 13.03 25.22
CA GLU A 38 16.92 11.82 26.07
C GLU A 38 15.55 11.64 26.75
N GLY A 39 14.85 12.75 27.05
CA GLY A 39 13.48 12.74 27.59
C GLY A 39 12.36 12.52 26.56
N GLY A 40 12.70 12.31 25.29
CA GLY A 40 11.75 12.10 24.20
C GLY A 40 11.33 13.37 23.47
N LEU A 41 10.15 13.29 22.81
CA LEU A 41 9.57 14.36 22.00
C LEU A 41 8.53 15.15 22.80
N THR A 42 8.44 16.45 22.52
CA THR A 42 7.33 17.28 23.03
C THR A 42 6.05 17.03 22.23
N SER A 43 4.89 17.32 22.81
CA SER A 43 3.59 17.17 22.12
C SER A 43 3.50 17.97 20.83
N GLU A 44 4.15 19.15 20.76
CA GLU A 44 4.22 19.96 19.53
C GLU A 44 5.04 19.26 18.44
N GLN A 45 6.20 18.69 18.80
CA GLN A 45 7.04 17.94 17.86
C GLN A 45 6.33 16.68 17.36
N VAL A 46 5.59 15.98 18.23
CA VAL A 46 4.76 14.84 17.86
C VAL A 46 3.70 15.26 16.84
N ALA A 47 2.97 16.35 17.11
CA ALA A 47 1.94 16.84 16.19
C ALA A 47 2.52 17.23 14.82
N ARG A 48 3.66 17.94 14.80
CA ARG A 48 4.37 18.29 13.57
C ARG A 48 4.81 17.04 12.79
N ARG A 49 5.39 16.06 13.49
CA ARG A 49 5.83 14.79 12.86
C ARG A 49 4.68 13.97 12.33
N LEU A 50 3.54 13.94 13.02
CA LEU A 50 2.34 13.24 12.55
C LEU A 50 1.80 13.86 11.25
N GLN A 51 1.85 15.19 11.11
CA GLN A 51 1.48 15.88 9.86
C GLN A 51 2.45 15.59 8.72
N HIS A 52 3.75 15.45 9.03
CA HIS A 52 4.79 15.24 8.02
C HIS A 52 4.91 13.77 7.56
N TYR A 53 4.99 12.83 8.50
CA TYR A 53 5.19 11.41 8.23
C TYR A 53 3.87 10.63 8.07
N GLY A 54 2.77 11.20 8.56
CA GLY A 54 1.50 10.49 8.66
C GLY A 54 1.45 9.51 9.83
N PRO A 55 0.31 8.83 10.02
CA PRO A 55 0.18 7.78 11.00
C PRO A 55 1.11 6.60 10.68
N ASN A 56 1.71 6.00 11.71
CA ASN A 56 2.50 4.78 11.57
C ASN A 56 1.57 3.55 11.43
N GLU A 57 0.80 3.52 10.36
CA GLU A 57 -0.14 2.45 10.04
C GLU A 57 0.09 1.95 8.61
N LEU A 58 0.04 0.64 8.45
CA LEU A 58 0.07 0.04 7.13
C LEU A 58 -1.27 0.29 6.45
N ARG A 59 -1.23 0.84 5.23
CA ARG A 59 -2.42 0.94 4.39
C ARG A 59 -2.88 -0.45 4.01
N GLU A 60 -4.00 -0.90 4.57
CA GLU A 60 -4.66 -2.12 4.11
C GLU A 60 -5.11 -1.94 2.66
N ALA A 61 -4.80 -2.92 1.81
CA ALA A 61 -5.40 -2.97 0.49
C ALA A 61 -6.93 -3.16 0.64
N PRO A 62 -7.74 -2.51 -0.21
CA PRO A 62 -9.18 -2.74 -0.18
C PRO A 62 -9.46 -4.23 -0.40
N ARG A 63 -10.27 -4.82 0.48
CA ARG A 63 -10.67 -6.22 0.34
C ARG A 63 -11.52 -6.35 -0.93
N PRO A 64 -11.30 -7.37 -1.76
CA PRO A 64 -12.13 -7.59 -2.94
C PRO A 64 -13.58 -7.85 -2.50
N THR A 65 -14.52 -7.31 -3.28
CA THR A 65 -15.95 -7.54 -3.06
C THR A 65 -16.33 -8.97 -3.47
N PHE A 66 -17.45 -9.49 -2.94
CA PHE A 66 -17.95 -10.83 -3.29
C PHE A 66 -18.05 -11.05 -4.81
N TRP A 67 -18.54 -10.06 -5.56
CA TRP A 67 -18.68 -10.13 -7.02
C TRP A 67 -17.33 -10.15 -7.75
N GLN A 68 -16.33 -9.43 -7.25
CA GLN A 68 -14.97 -9.47 -7.81
C GLN A 68 -14.34 -10.85 -7.59
N MET A 69 -14.47 -11.41 -6.38
CA MET A 69 -13.98 -12.76 -6.08
C MET A 69 -14.63 -13.83 -6.97
N LEU A 70 -15.96 -13.75 -7.16
CA LEU A 70 -16.68 -14.68 -8.02
C LEU A 70 -16.22 -14.58 -9.48
N TRP A 71 -16.04 -13.36 -10.00
CA TRP A 71 -15.59 -13.15 -11.36
C TRP A 71 -14.17 -13.70 -11.58
N GLU A 72 -13.26 -13.48 -10.63
CA GLU A 72 -11.90 -14.04 -10.67
C GLU A 72 -11.91 -15.58 -10.70
N GLN A 73 -12.84 -16.23 -9.99
CA GLN A 73 -12.97 -17.69 -10.01
C GLN A 73 -13.48 -18.22 -11.35
N LEU A 74 -14.42 -17.52 -12.00
CA LEU A 74 -14.95 -17.90 -13.32
C LEU A 74 -13.97 -17.59 -14.45
N ASN A 75 -13.10 -16.59 -14.28
CA ASN A 75 -12.15 -16.17 -15.29
C ASN A 75 -10.87 -17.03 -15.31
N ASN A 76 -11.03 -18.35 -15.28
CA ASN A 76 -9.92 -19.29 -15.40
C ASN A 76 -10.07 -20.15 -16.67
N PHE A 77 -8.92 -20.63 -17.18
CA PHE A 77 -8.87 -21.37 -18.44
C PHE A 77 -9.75 -22.63 -18.45
N VAL A 78 -9.82 -23.35 -17.33
CA VAL A 78 -10.60 -24.59 -17.22
C VAL A 78 -12.09 -24.31 -17.33
N VAL A 79 -12.59 -23.25 -16.68
CA VAL A 79 -14.00 -22.85 -16.75
C VAL A 79 -14.36 -22.48 -18.19
N TRP A 80 -13.51 -21.72 -18.88
CA TRP A 80 -13.72 -21.39 -20.29
C TRP A 80 -13.74 -22.62 -21.20
N LEU A 81 -12.84 -23.58 -20.96
CA LEU A 81 -12.83 -24.86 -21.67
C LEU A 81 -14.13 -25.63 -21.47
N LEU A 82 -14.64 -25.69 -20.23
CA LEU A 82 -15.90 -26.37 -19.91
C LEU A 82 -17.10 -25.67 -20.53
N ILE A 83 -17.14 -24.33 -20.52
CA ILE A 83 -18.18 -23.56 -21.20
C ILE A 83 -18.18 -23.85 -22.70
N ALA A 84 -17.00 -23.84 -23.34
CA ALA A 84 -16.87 -24.16 -24.75
C ALA A 84 -17.32 -25.59 -25.07
N ALA A 85 -16.88 -26.57 -24.27
CA ALA A 85 -17.28 -27.97 -24.44
C ALA A 85 -18.79 -28.15 -24.25
N SER A 86 -19.37 -27.51 -23.23
CA SER A 86 -20.81 -27.52 -22.97
C SER A 86 -21.59 -26.89 -24.13
N LEU A 87 -21.12 -25.79 -24.70
CA LEU A 87 -21.77 -25.14 -25.83
C LEU A 87 -21.73 -26.01 -27.09
N VAL A 88 -20.57 -26.60 -27.40
CA VAL A 88 -20.42 -27.56 -28.51
C VAL A 88 -21.34 -28.78 -28.30
N SER A 89 -21.40 -29.30 -27.08
CA SER A 89 -22.27 -30.43 -26.74
C SER A 89 -23.75 -30.09 -26.85
N ALA A 90 -24.16 -28.89 -26.42
CA ALA A 90 -25.55 -28.45 -26.52
C ALA A 90 -25.97 -28.31 -27.98
N LEU A 91 -25.15 -27.62 -28.79
CA LEU A 91 -25.41 -27.48 -30.23
C LEU A 91 -25.50 -28.85 -30.91
N LEU A 92 -24.57 -29.78 -30.63
CA LEU A 92 -24.59 -31.12 -31.21
C LEU A 92 -25.78 -31.98 -30.74
N GLY A 93 -26.20 -31.81 -29.48
CA GLY A 93 -27.37 -32.49 -28.91
C GLY A 93 -28.66 -32.14 -29.65
N ASP A 94 -28.86 -30.85 -29.94
CA ASP A 94 -30.03 -30.37 -30.67
C ASP A 94 -30.09 -30.92 -32.12
N TYR A 95 -28.94 -31.19 -32.75
CA TYR A 95 -28.90 -31.79 -34.10
C TYR A 95 -29.31 -33.27 -34.13
N LEU A 96 -29.14 -34.02 -33.03
CA LEU A 96 -29.47 -35.45 -32.97
C LEU A 96 -30.97 -35.71 -32.74
N GLU A 97 -31.71 -34.74 -32.21
CA GLU A 97 -33.17 -34.87 -31.99
C GLU A 97 -34.01 -34.53 -33.25
N ALA A 98 -33.39 -33.95 -34.29
CA ALA A 98 -34.09 -33.46 -35.49
C ALA A 98 -33.94 -34.34 -36.76
N SER A 99 -33.31 -35.52 -36.67
CA SER A 99 -33.20 -36.50 -37.77
C SER A 99 -33.85 -37.83 -37.43
#